data_AF-A0A257GYY6-F1
#
_entry.id   AF-A0A257GYY6-F1
#
_cell.length_a   1.000
_cell.length_b   1.000
_cell.length_c   1.000
_cell.angle_alpha   90.00
_cell.angle_beta   90.00
_cell.angle_gamma   90.00
#
_symmetry.space_group_name_H-M   'P 1'
#
loop_
_entity.id
_entity.type
_entity.pdbx_description
1 polymer ?
#
loop_
_entity_poly.entity_id
_entity_poly.type
_entity_poly.pdbx_seq_one_letter_code
_entity_poly.pdbx_strand_id
1 'polypeptide(L)' 'MPASPPPEIEPEIEDDDGPSGCVMAFNANDPSGAGGTSADLFAIASVGAHAMSVTTGVYAR' A
#
# COMPACT_ATOMS: atom_id res chain seq x y z
N MET A 1 53.19 7.15 -7.13
CA MET A 1 51.90 6.50 -6.88
C MET A 1 50.86 7.26 -7.69
N PRO A 2 50.24 6.67 -8.74
CA PRO A 2 49.15 7.34 -9.43
C PRO A 2 47.96 7.50 -8.47
N ALA A 3 47.27 8.65 -8.55
CA ALA A 3 46.09 8.92 -7.73
C ALA A 3 44.92 8.02 -8.17
N SER A 4 44.15 7.51 -7.20
CA SER A 4 42.92 6.78 -7.49
C SER A 4 41.92 7.68 -8.23
N PRO A 5 41.13 7.12 -9.17
CA PRO A 5 40.08 7.86 -9.85
C PRO A 5 39.02 8.35 -8.85
N PRO A 6 38.36 9.49 -9.13
CA PRO A 6 37.26 9.99 -8.31
C PRO A 6 36.11 8.97 -8.28
N PRO A 7 35.32 8.94 -7.19
CA PRO A 7 34.16 8.06 -7.12
C PRO A 7 33.18 8.40 -8.25
N GLU A 8 32.80 7.41 -9.05
CA GLU A 8 31.71 7.52 -10.00
C GLU A 8 30.41 7.68 -9.22
N ILE A 9 29.69 8.77 -9.48
CA ILE A 9 28.35 9.00 -8.94
C ILE A 9 27.43 8.14 -9.81
N GLU A 10 27.02 6.98 -9.30
CA GLU A 10 25.94 6.22 -9.95
C GLU A 10 24.65 7.07 -9.88
N PRO A 11 23.88 7.15 -10.97
CA PRO A 11 22.61 7.86 -10.94
C PRO A 11 21.71 7.21 -9.90
N GLU A 12 21.33 7.96 -8.87
CA GLU A 12 20.25 7.57 -7.95
C GLU A 12 18.99 7.45 -8.80
N ILE A 13 18.52 6.21 -9.00
CA ILE A 13 17.22 5.96 -9.59
C ILE A 13 16.22 6.37 -8.52
N GLU A 14 15.70 7.60 -8.62
CA GLU A 14 14.54 8.02 -7.84
C GLU A 14 13.34 7.20 -8.34
N ASP A 15 13.07 6.06 -7.68
CA ASP A 15 11.79 5.36 -7.77
C ASP A 15 10.73 6.23 -7.06
N ASP A 16 10.37 7.36 -7.67
CA ASP A 16 9.21 8.16 -7.25
C ASP A 16 7.94 7.43 -7.72
N ASP A 17 7.59 6.36 -6.99
CA ASP A 17 6.24 5.82 -6.96
C ASP A 17 5.34 6.97 -6.48
N GLY A 18 4.83 7.75 -7.45
CA GLY A 18 4.06 8.96 -7.20
C GLY A 18 2.91 8.74 -6.20
N PRO A 19 2.25 9.81 -5.74
CA PRO A 19 1.44 9.78 -4.53
C PRO A 19 0.44 8.62 -4.48
N SER A 20 0.64 7.67 -3.54
CA SER A 20 -0.28 6.57 -3.28
C SER A 20 -1.67 7.11 -2.98
N GLY A 21 -2.67 6.69 -3.77
CA GLY A 21 -4.05 7.11 -3.56
C GLY A 21 -4.60 6.68 -2.20
N CYS A 22 -5.37 7.55 -1.54
CA CYS A 22 -6.07 7.22 -0.30
C CYS A 22 -7.53 6.86 -0.62
N VAL A 23 -7.94 5.62 -0.37
CA VAL A 23 -9.26 5.09 -0.73
C VAL A 23 -10.10 4.88 0.51
N MET A 24 -11.26 5.54 0.58
CA MET A 24 -12.25 5.32 1.64
C MET A 24 -13.27 4.28 1.20
N ALA A 25 -13.43 3.22 2.00
CA ALA A 25 -14.35 2.11 1.71
C ALA A 25 -15.28 1.87 2.91
N PHE A 26 -16.60 1.77 2.66
CA PHE A 26 -17.62 1.51 3.67
C PHE A 26 -18.15 0.09 3.48
N ASN A 27 -17.91 -0.78 4.45
CA ASN A 27 -18.31 -2.18 4.34
C ASN A 27 -18.51 -2.83 5.72
N ALA A 28 -19.18 -3.99 5.74
CA ALA A 28 -19.26 -4.81 6.94
C ALA A 28 -17.96 -5.61 7.16
N ASN A 29 -17.71 -6.04 8.40
CA ASN A 29 -16.66 -6.99 8.74
C ASN A 29 -17.18 -8.42 8.61
N ASP A 30 -16.60 -9.18 7.68
CA ASP A 30 -16.71 -10.65 7.59
C ASP A 30 -15.52 -11.27 8.36
N PRO A 31 -15.74 -11.91 9.52
CA PRO A 31 -14.65 -12.47 10.34
C PRO A 31 -13.87 -13.60 9.67
N SER A 32 -14.38 -14.18 8.58
CA SER A 32 -13.66 -15.22 7.84
C SER A 32 -12.45 -14.66 7.09
N GLY A 33 -12.41 -13.35 6.85
CA GLY A 33 -11.41 -12.70 6.03
C GLY A 33 -11.65 -12.80 4.52
N ALA A 34 -12.64 -13.61 4.07
CA ALA A 34 -12.90 -13.86 2.66
C ALA A 34 -13.60 -12.69 1.96
N GLY A 35 -14.36 -11.87 2.70
CA GLY A 35 -15.09 -10.72 2.18
C GLY A 35 -15.01 -9.48 3.09
N GLY A 36 -15.89 -8.53 2.82
CA GLY A 36 -16.06 -7.34 3.66
C GLY A 36 -14.82 -6.46 3.75
N THR A 37 -14.63 -5.83 4.92
CA THR A 37 -13.56 -4.86 5.19
C THR A 37 -12.16 -5.42 4.88
N SER A 38 -11.88 -6.69 5.18
CA SER A 38 -10.56 -7.28 4.91
C SER A 38 -10.29 -7.46 3.41
N ALA A 39 -11.30 -7.86 2.63
CA ALA A 39 -11.16 -7.99 1.19
C ALA A 39 -10.89 -6.64 0.51
N ASP A 40 -11.58 -5.59 0.96
CA ASP A 40 -11.35 -4.22 0.47
C ASP A 40 -9.91 -3.76 0.78
N LEU A 41 -9.39 -4.05 1.99
CA LEU A 41 -8.00 -3.75 2.35
C LEU A 41 -7.00 -4.43 1.41
N PHE A 42 -7.16 -5.73 1.13
CA PHE A 42 -6.25 -6.45 0.25
C PHE A 42 -6.32 -5.94 -1.19
N ALA A 43 -7.51 -5.65 -1.69
CA ALA A 43 -7.68 -5.09 -3.03
C ALA A 43 -6.99 -3.72 -3.16
N ILE A 44 -7.20 -2.81 -2.20
CA ILE A 44 -6.59 -1.48 -2.21
C ILE A 44 -5.06 -1.57 -2.05
N ALA A 45 -4.58 -2.39 -1.11
CA ALA A 45 -3.15 -2.57 -0.89
C ALA A 45 -2.44 -3.20 -2.11
N SER A 46 -3.13 -4.07 -2.86
CA SER A 46 -2.54 -4.74 -4.04
C SER A 46 -2.14 -3.79 -5.17
N VAL A 47 -2.70 -2.58 -5.22
CA VAL A 47 -2.36 -1.53 -6.18
C VAL A 47 -1.49 -0.42 -5.57
N GLY A 48 -0.94 -0.63 -4.37
CA GLY A 48 -0.08 0.33 -3.69
C GLY A 48 -0.81 1.55 -3.10
N ALA A 49 -2.12 1.43 -2.88
CA ALA A 49 -2.94 2.51 -2.30
C ALA A 49 -3.15 2.33 -0.79
N HIS A 50 -3.50 3.43 -0.11
CA HIS A 50 -3.79 3.45 1.33
C HIS A 50 -5.29 3.28 1.59
N ALA A 51 -5.66 2.23 2.33
CA ALA A 51 -7.05 2.00 2.72
C ALA A 51 -7.45 2.81 3.96
N MET A 52 -8.59 3.50 3.87
CA MET A 52 -9.29 4.17 4.98
C MET A 52 -10.66 3.50 5.16
N SER A 53 -10.67 2.32 5.76
CA SER A 53 -11.90 1.53 5.91
C SER A 53 -12.82 2.07 7.00
N VAL A 54 -14.12 2.14 6.71
CA VAL A 54 -15.20 2.42 7.67
C VAL A 54 -16.04 1.15 7.82
N THR A 55 -15.88 0.49 8.96
CA THR A 55 -16.68 -0.70 9.27
C THR A 55 -18.10 -0.29 9.68
N THR A 56 -19.08 -0.65 8.86
CA THR A 56 -20.51 -0.30 9.07
C THR A 56 -21.25 -1.28 9.95
N GLY A 57 -20.68 -2.47 10.16
CA GLY A 57 -21.23 -3.52 11.01
C GLY A 57 -20.30 -4.73 11.06
N VAL A 58 -20.58 -5.67 11.96
CA VAL A 58 -19.77 -6.90 12.13
C VAL A 58 -20.70 -8.10 12.08
N TYR A 59 -20.37 -9.10 11.26
CA TYR A 59 -21.09 -10.36 11.28
C TYR A 59 -20.69 -11.15 12.53
N ALA A 60 -21.67 -11.45 13.40
CA ALA A 60 -21.49 -12.28 14.58
C ALA A 60 -22.27 -13.58 14.39
N ARG A 61 -21.57 -14.71 14.43
CA ARG A 61 -22.12 -16.06 14.31
C ARG A 61 -21.58 -16.91 15.44
#